data_AF-A0A5K0Y1A1-F1
#
_entry.id   AF-A0A5K0Y1A1-F1
#
_cell.length_a   1.000
_cell.length_b   1.000
_cell.length_c   1.000
_cell.angle_alpha   90.00
_cell.angle_beta   90.00
_cell.angle_gamma   90.00
#
_symmetry.space_group_name_H-M   'P 1'
#
loop_
_entity.id
_entity.type
_entity.pdbx_description
1 polymer ?
#
loop_
_entity_poly.entity_id
_entity_poly.type
_entity_poly.pdbx_seq_one_letter_code
_entity_poly.pdbx_strand_id
1 'polypeptide(L)'
;YCSEVHIALTGHEMKDCQGPGNGNRRGQHEWVRGTVNDVLIPIDSYHLYDPFGKRIKHEQRFDYDRIPAVVELCIQAGVDLPEYPSRRRLVPIRMIGKKVIDRGGFVVEPKRSTREQTALLELDTYGLNISPDPPPMPDSELRDLAERTLEAWETVRGGTAKLMKKYSVKACGYCSEVHVGPWGHNAKLCGSFKHQWRDGKHGWQDATLDEVVPPNYVWHVRDPSGPPLSFPLKSYYGKAPAVVELCVQAGAMISDKYKPMMRLDIVIPDCEEAKLVA
;
A
#
# COMPACT_ATOMS: atom_id res chain seq x y z
N TYR A 1 5.26 1.21 -17.97
CA TYR A 1 3.79 1.13 -17.92
C TYR A 1 3.27 2.37 -17.20
N CYS A 2 2.00 2.74 -17.38
CA CYS A 2 1.33 3.75 -16.54
C CYS A 2 0.82 3.05 -15.28
N SER A 3 0.83 3.70 -14.12
CA SER A 3 0.35 3.15 -12.85
C SER A 3 -1.09 3.59 -12.51
N GLU A 4 -1.81 4.17 -13.46
CA GLU A 4 -3.21 4.56 -13.26
C GLU A 4 -4.06 3.29 -13.08
N VAL A 5 -4.96 3.33 -12.09
CA VAL A 5 -5.88 2.24 -11.80
C VAL A 5 -7.30 2.76 -11.96
N HIS A 6 -8.14 1.96 -12.60
CA HIS A 6 -9.55 2.27 -12.78
C HIS A 6 -10.39 1.04 -12.44
N ILE A 7 -11.50 1.26 -11.75
CA ILE A 7 -12.39 0.20 -11.27
C ILE A 7 -13.75 0.43 -11.94
N ALA A 8 -13.94 -0.25 -13.06
CA ALA A 8 -15.18 -0.30 -13.82
C ALA A 8 -15.10 -1.43 -14.86
N LEU A 9 -16.21 -1.68 -15.56
CA LEU A 9 -16.25 -2.62 -16.68
C LEU A 9 -15.42 -2.14 -17.88
N THR A 10 -15.32 -0.82 -18.07
CA THR A 10 -14.56 -0.19 -19.15
C THR A 10 -13.68 0.92 -18.60
N GLY A 11 -12.44 1.00 -19.08
CA GLY A 11 -11.50 2.05 -18.70
C GLY A 11 -11.98 3.46 -19.07
N HIS A 12 -11.56 4.47 -18.33
CA HIS A 12 -11.93 5.86 -18.63
C HIS A 12 -11.25 6.41 -19.89
N GLU A 13 -11.82 7.46 -20.47
CA GLU A 13 -11.35 8.10 -21.72
C GLU A 13 -10.47 9.33 -21.49
N MET A 14 -10.14 9.64 -20.24
CA MET A 14 -9.24 10.75 -19.92
C MET A 14 -7.84 10.54 -20.53
N LYS A 15 -7.33 11.60 -21.17
CA LYS A 15 -6.02 11.61 -21.86
C LYS A 15 -4.89 12.06 -20.95
N ASP A 16 -4.71 11.39 -19.82
CA ASP A 16 -3.72 11.75 -18.79
C ASP A 16 -2.66 10.67 -18.53
N CYS A 17 -2.52 9.70 -19.44
CA CYS A 17 -1.51 8.65 -19.37
C CYS A 17 -0.08 9.22 -19.28
N GLN A 18 0.59 8.91 -18.17
CA GLN A 18 2.00 9.24 -17.93
C GLN A 18 2.96 8.09 -18.30
N GLY A 19 2.42 7.00 -18.85
CA GLY A 19 3.23 5.84 -19.22
C GLY A 19 4.17 6.10 -20.41
N PRO A 20 5.20 5.26 -20.60
CA PRO A 20 6.04 5.30 -21.80
C PRO A 20 5.19 5.21 -23.08
N GLY A 21 5.58 5.95 -24.13
CA GLY A 21 4.86 5.95 -25.40
C GLY A 21 3.50 6.67 -25.38
N ASN A 22 3.18 7.43 -24.32
CA ASN A 22 1.94 8.21 -24.26
C ASN A 22 1.79 9.21 -25.42
N GLY A 23 2.89 9.78 -25.93
CA GLY A 23 2.86 10.74 -27.03
C GLY A 23 2.25 10.17 -28.31
N ASN A 24 2.59 8.92 -28.63
CA ASN A 24 2.03 8.21 -29.79
C ASN A 24 0.53 7.93 -29.63
N ARG A 25 0.08 7.71 -28.38
CA ARG A 25 -1.32 7.45 -28.03
C ARG A 25 -2.09 8.72 -27.66
N ARG A 26 -1.50 9.90 -27.88
CA ARG A 26 -2.11 11.21 -27.52
C ARG A 26 -2.62 11.25 -26.07
N GLY A 27 -1.89 10.65 -25.15
CA GLY A 27 -2.24 10.58 -23.73
C GLY A 27 -3.29 9.53 -23.35
N GLN A 28 -3.77 8.71 -24.28
CA GLN A 28 -4.72 7.63 -23.99
C GLN A 28 -4.07 6.48 -23.22
N HIS A 29 -4.84 5.87 -22.34
CA HIS A 29 -4.49 4.65 -21.64
C HIS A 29 -4.78 3.43 -22.52
N GLU A 30 -3.99 2.38 -22.31
CA GLU A 30 -4.27 1.04 -22.82
C GLU A 30 -4.39 0.17 -21.58
N TRP A 31 -5.62 -0.22 -21.30
CA TRP A 31 -5.97 -0.88 -20.06
C TRP A 31 -5.66 -2.36 -20.13
N VAL A 32 -5.13 -2.88 -19.04
CA VAL A 32 -4.89 -4.32 -18.82
C VAL A 32 -5.64 -4.74 -17.56
N ARG A 33 -5.84 -6.05 -17.40
CA ARG A 33 -6.44 -6.59 -16.17
C ARG A 33 -5.54 -6.25 -14.97
N GLY A 34 -6.12 -5.57 -13.99
CA GLY A 34 -5.43 -5.24 -12.74
C GLY A 34 -5.30 -6.44 -11.80
N THR A 35 -4.36 -6.35 -10.89
CA THR A 35 -4.07 -7.32 -9.83
C THR A 35 -4.38 -6.71 -8.45
N VAL A 36 -4.34 -7.54 -7.40
CA VAL A 36 -4.50 -7.04 -6.03
C VAL A 36 -3.38 -6.04 -5.66
N ASN A 37 -2.17 -6.16 -6.22
CA ASN A 37 -1.09 -5.20 -5.96
C ASN A 37 -1.34 -3.82 -6.58
N ASP A 38 -2.16 -3.76 -7.63
CA ASP A 38 -2.58 -2.49 -8.23
C ASP A 38 -3.62 -1.80 -7.32
N VAL A 39 -4.43 -2.57 -6.59
CA VAL A 39 -5.42 -2.05 -5.63
C VAL A 39 -4.77 -1.71 -4.27
N LEU A 40 -3.94 -2.62 -3.77
CA LEU A 40 -3.19 -2.53 -2.51
C LEU A 40 -1.72 -2.34 -2.80
N ILE A 41 -1.23 -1.11 -2.70
CA ILE A 41 0.18 -0.80 -2.95
C ILE A 41 1.03 -1.50 -1.87
N PRO A 42 1.88 -2.48 -2.24
CA PRO A 42 2.69 -3.19 -1.28
C PRO A 42 3.81 -2.28 -0.78
N ILE A 43 3.89 -2.13 0.54
CA ILE A 43 4.99 -1.45 1.23
C ILE A 43 5.69 -2.47 2.11
N ASP A 44 6.91 -2.79 1.75
CA ASP A 44 7.71 -3.76 2.49
C ASP A 44 8.65 -3.07 3.47
N SER A 45 9.05 -3.81 4.50
CA SER A 45 10.12 -3.48 5.42
C SER A 45 11.07 -4.66 5.60
N TYR A 46 12.28 -4.40 6.06
CA TYR A 46 13.15 -5.48 6.48
C TYR A 46 12.64 -6.09 7.78
N HIS A 47 12.55 -7.41 7.82
CA HIS A 47 12.31 -8.12 9.06
C HIS A 47 13.51 -8.00 10.00
N LEU A 48 13.28 -7.65 11.27
CA LEU A 48 14.32 -7.56 12.29
C LEU A 48 14.03 -8.48 13.46
N TYR A 49 14.99 -9.36 13.78
CA TYR A 49 14.92 -10.12 15.03
C TYR A 49 14.92 -9.18 16.25
N ASP A 50 15.66 -8.07 16.22
CA ASP A 50 15.68 -7.07 17.29
C ASP A 50 15.75 -5.65 16.70
N PRO A 51 14.67 -4.84 16.77
CA PRO A 51 14.64 -3.50 16.16
C PRO A 51 15.61 -2.51 16.83
N PHE A 52 16.13 -2.85 18.02
CA PHE A 52 17.17 -2.08 18.70
C PHE A 52 18.57 -2.69 18.54
N GLY A 53 18.69 -3.75 17.74
CA GLY A 53 19.92 -4.48 17.46
C GLY A 53 20.87 -3.75 16.52
N LYS A 54 21.52 -4.50 15.62
CA LYS A 54 22.44 -3.94 14.63
C LYS A 54 21.63 -3.37 13.46
N ARG A 55 21.98 -2.16 13.04
CA ARG A 55 21.40 -1.57 11.83
C ARG A 55 21.91 -2.31 10.60
N ILE A 56 20.99 -2.73 9.72
CA ILE A 56 21.31 -3.40 8.46
C ILE A 56 22.22 -2.51 7.62
N LYS A 57 23.41 -3.02 7.27
CA LYS A 57 24.34 -2.36 6.35
C LYS A 57 23.99 -2.69 4.90
N HIS A 58 24.51 -1.91 3.95
CA HIS A 58 24.21 -2.10 2.54
C HIS A 58 24.62 -3.48 2.00
N GLU A 59 25.77 -3.98 2.46
CA GLU A 59 26.32 -5.27 2.05
C GLU A 59 25.45 -6.43 2.56
N GLN A 60 24.76 -6.22 3.68
CA GLN A 60 23.93 -7.22 4.34
C GLN A 60 22.48 -7.20 3.88
N ARG A 61 22.10 -6.37 2.90
CA ARG A 61 20.69 -6.19 2.51
C ARG A 61 20.00 -7.46 2.03
N PHE A 62 20.76 -8.44 1.53
CA PHE A 62 20.22 -9.75 1.09
C PHE A 62 20.20 -10.79 2.22
N ASP A 63 20.81 -10.46 3.37
CA ASP A 63 20.83 -11.31 4.56
C ASP A 63 19.56 -11.19 5.40
N TYR A 64 18.67 -10.23 5.06
CA TYR A 64 17.41 -9.98 5.75
C TYR A 64 16.25 -10.16 4.78
N ASP A 65 15.13 -10.67 5.29
CA ASP A 65 13.92 -10.82 4.50
C ASP A 65 13.18 -9.49 4.41
N ARG A 66 12.47 -9.30 3.29
CA ARG A 66 11.53 -8.22 3.12
C ARG A 66 10.12 -8.77 3.25
N ILE A 67 9.34 -8.17 4.14
CA ILE A 67 7.95 -8.53 4.40
C ILE A 67 7.10 -7.27 4.44
N PRO A 68 5.77 -7.33 4.26
CA PRO A 68 4.91 -6.16 4.34
C PRO A 68 5.12 -5.41 5.67
N ALA A 69 5.25 -4.08 5.61
CA ALA A 69 5.57 -3.25 6.77
C ALA A 69 4.52 -3.35 7.89
N VAL A 70 3.25 -3.57 7.53
CA VAL A 70 2.17 -3.86 8.50
C VAL A 70 2.43 -5.18 9.22
N VAL A 71 2.87 -6.22 8.52
CA VAL A 71 3.19 -7.52 9.11
C VAL A 71 4.39 -7.40 10.05
N GLU A 72 5.47 -6.73 9.62
CA GLU A 72 6.61 -6.46 10.50
C GLU A 72 6.20 -5.65 11.74
N LEU A 73 5.35 -4.63 11.58
CA LEU A 73 4.83 -3.86 12.71
C LEU A 73 4.02 -4.72 13.69
N CYS A 74 3.19 -5.63 13.19
CA CYS A 74 2.47 -6.60 13.99
C CYS A 74 3.42 -7.56 14.73
N ILE A 75 4.47 -8.04 14.06
CA ILE A 75 5.50 -8.88 14.69
C ILE A 75 6.16 -8.14 15.84
N GLN A 76 6.62 -6.90 15.61
CA GLN A 76 7.24 -6.08 16.66
C GLN A 76 6.25 -5.72 17.78
N ALA A 77 4.96 -5.69 17.48
CA ALA A 77 3.89 -5.47 18.46
C ALA A 77 3.57 -6.69 19.33
N GLY A 78 4.07 -7.88 18.97
CA GLY A 78 3.91 -9.10 19.77
C GLY A 78 3.22 -10.26 19.04
N VAL A 79 2.90 -10.13 17.76
CA VAL A 79 2.43 -11.28 16.96
C VAL A 79 3.61 -12.21 16.71
N ASP A 80 3.45 -13.48 17.09
CA ASP A 80 4.47 -14.51 16.86
C ASP A 80 4.16 -15.23 15.54
N LEU A 81 5.06 -15.08 14.57
CA LEU A 81 5.08 -15.86 13.33
C LEU A 81 6.32 -16.74 13.35
N PRO A 82 6.18 -18.09 13.32
CA PRO A 82 7.32 -19.00 13.39
C PRO A 82 8.40 -18.74 12.33
N GLU A 83 7.98 -18.28 11.15
CA GLU A 83 8.85 -17.99 10.00
C GLU A 83 9.65 -16.70 10.20
N TYR A 84 9.15 -15.77 11.02
CA TYR A 84 9.71 -14.45 11.27
C TYR A 84 9.89 -14.19 12.77
N PRO A 85 10.86 -14.87 13.41
CA PRO A 85 11.06 -14.78 14.85
C PRO A 85 11.50 -13.36 15.27
N SER A 86 11.00 -12.90 16.40
CA SER A 86 11.39 -11.61 16.99
C SER A 86 11.75 -11.77 18.47
N ARG A 87 12.76 -11.02 18.92
CA ARG A 87 13.25 -11.00 20.29
C ARG A 87 12.22 -10.36 21.21
N ARG A 88 11.54 -11.19 22.01
CA ARG A 88 10.69 -10.71 23.11
C ARG A 88 11.55 -10.27 24.29
N ARG A 89 11.44 -8.99 24.66
CA ARG A 89 12.24 -8.37 25.73
C ARG A 89 11.45 -8.37 27.03
N LEU A 90 11.97 -9.05 28.04
CA LEU A 90 11.45 -8.98 29.42
C LEU A 90 12.04 -7.79 30.19
N VAL A 91 13.25 -7.38 29.82
CA VAL A 91 13.96 -6.25 30.43
C VAL A 91 13.92 -5.05 29.48
N PRO A 92 13.50 -3.86 29.95
CA PRO A 92 13.42 -2.68 29.12
C PRO A 92 14.81 -2.20 28.69
N ILE A 93 14.85 -1.54 27.54
CA ILE A 93 16.07 -0.94 27.00
C ILE A 93 16.36 0.35 27.77
N ARG A 94 17.60 0.52 28.25
CA ARG A 94 18.00 1.75 28.94
C ARG A 94 18.48 2.78 27.93
N MET A 95 17.86 3.95 27.96
CA MET A 95 18.17 5.07 27.08
C MET A 95 18.43 6.34 27.91
N ILE A 96 19.39 7.17 27.48
CA ILE A 96 19.47 8.59 27.87
C ILE A 96 19.24 9.41 26.62
N GLY A 97 18.13 10.15 26.59
CA GLY A 97 17.68 10.85 25.38
C GLY A 97 17.49 9.86 24.21
N LYS A 98 18.17 10.14 23.09
CA LYS A 98 18.13 9.28 21.88
C LYS A 98 19.23 8.19 21.85
N LYS A 99 20.07 8.11 22.89
CA LYS A 99 21.21 7.18 22.94
C LYS A 99 20.86 5.95 23.75
N VAL A 100 20.98 4.78 23.13
CA VAL A 100 20.87 3.48 23.82
C VAL A 100 22.12 3.26 24.66
N ILE A 101 21.94 2.99 25.94
CA ILE A 101 23.03 2.72 26.90
C ILE A 101 23.19 1.23 27.09
N ASP A 102 22.07 0.53 27.23
CA ASP A 102 22.06 -0.90 27.45
C ASP A 102 20.92 -1.55 26.66
N ARG A 103 21.30 -2.54 25.87
CA ARG A 103 20.41 -3.36 25.05
C ARG A 103 20.05 -4.68 25.73
N GLY A 104 20.51 -4.94 26.96
CA GLY A 104 20.39 -6.24 27.60
C GLY A 104 21.17 -7.32 26.85
N GLY A 105 22.37 -6.98 26.36
CA GLY A 105 23.25 -7.87 25.59
C GLY A 105 22.80 -8.13 24.14
N PHE A 106 23.75 -8.64 23.34
CA PHE A 106 23.47 -9.16 22.00
C PHE A 106 23.07 -10.63 22.10
N VAL A 107 21.96 -10.99 21.47
CA VAL A 107 21.52 -12.38 21.34
C VAL A 107 21.86 -12.84 19.94
N VAL A 108 22.31 -14.10 19.81
CA VAL A 108 22.54 -14.70 18.50
C VAL A 108 21.18 -14.84 17.82
N GLU A 109 21.04 -14.19 16.66
CA GLU A 109 19.84 -14.29 15.85
C GLU A 109 19.68 -15.75 15.38
N PRO A 110 18.48 -16.33 15.45
CA PRO A 110 18.25 -17.68 14.95
C PRO A 110 18.66 -17.75 13.47
N LYS A 111 19.42 -18.79 13.12
CA LYS A 111 19.82 -19.00 11.73
C LYS A 111 18.57 -19.26 10.89
N ARG A 112 18.50 -18.61 9.72
CA ARG A 112 17.46 -18.82 8.71
C ARG A 112 17.22 -20.33 8.51
N SER A 113 15.97 -20.78 8.63
CA SER A 113 15.59 -22.09 8.13
C SER A 113 15.62 -22.03 6.61
N THR A 114 16.12 -23.08 5.97
CA THR A 114 16.27 -23.14 4.51
C THR A 114 14.88 -23.14 3.88
N ARG A 115 14.50 -22.00 3.28
CA ARG A 115 13.38 -21.72 2.36
C ARG A 115 12.52 -22.95 1.96
N GLU A 116 11.59 -23.37 2.81
CA GLU A 116 10.27 -23.77 2.32
C GLU A 116 9.45 -22.47 2.27
N GLN A 117 9.45 -21.84 1.10
CA GLN A 117 8.70 -20.62 0.82
C GLN A 117 7.22 -20.89 1.08
N THR A 118 6.74 -20.55 2.27
CA THR A 118 5.38 -20.86 2.73
C THR A 118 4.54 -19.58 2.76
N ALA A 119 3.35 -19.69 2.18
CA ALA A 119 2.11 -18.90 2.32
C ALA A 119 2.14 -17.35 2.25
N LEU A 120 3.06 -16.65 2.90
CA LEU A 120 3.09 -15.19 2.89
C LEU A 120 3.66 -14.61 1.59
N LEU A 121 4.58 -15.36 0.95
CA LEU A 121 4.96 -15.13 -0.45
C LEU A 121 3.90 -15.64 -1.44
N GLU A 122 2.95 -16.48 -1.00
CA GLU A 122 1.79 -16.93 -1.79
C GLU A 122 0.64 -15.91 -1.80
N LEU A 123 0.85 -14.69 -1.31
CA LEU A 123 0.24 -13.49 -1.90
C LEU A 123 0.84 -13.20 -3.30
N ASP A 124 1.25 -14.26 -4.02
CA ASP A 124 1.78 -14.25 -5.36
C ASP A 124 0.65 -13.88 -6.33
N THR A 125 0.37 -12.58 -6.29
CA THR A 125 -0.47 -11.80 -7.17
C THR A 125 0.01 -11.87 -8.62
N TYR A 126 1.24 -12.33 -8.87
CA TYR A 126 1.70 -12.65 -10.23
C TYR A 126 1.14 -13.99 -10.74
N GLY A 127 0.79 -14.93 -9.85
CA GLY A 127 0.25 -16.26 -10.17
C GLY A 127 -1.24 -16.28 -10.56
N LEU A 128 -1.99 -15.20 -10.31
CA LEU A 128 -3.40 -15.09 -10.69
C LEU A 128 -3.63 -15.03 -12.22
N ASN A 129 -2.57 -14.93 -13.02
CA ASN A 129 -2.66 -14.98 -14.49
C ASN A 129 -2.92 -16.40 -15.04
N ILE A 130 -2.99 -17.44 -14.20
CA ILE A 130 -3.11 -18.85 -14.64
C ILE A 130 -4.39 -19.53 -14.11
N SER A 131 -5.12 -18.91 -13.17
CA SER A 131 -6.37 -19.49 -12.65
C SER A 131 -7.54 -19.17 -13.57
N PRO A 132 -8.42 -20.14 -13.90
CA PRO A 132 -9.69 -19.84 -14.53
C PRO A 132 -10.46 -18.81 -13.71
N ASP A 133 -11.17 -17.90 -14.37
CA ASP A 133 -12.07 -16.99 -13.66
C ASP A 133 -13.02 -17.82 -12.78
N PRO A 134 -13.15 -17.48 -11.49
CA PRO A 134 -14.09 -18.19 -10.63
C PRO A 134 -15.50 -18.06 -11.20
N PRO A 135 -16.39 -19.05 -10.97
CA PRO A 135 -17.76 -18.96 -11.43
C PRO A 135 -18.44 -17.69 -10.89
N PRO A 136 -19.41 -17.11 -11.63
CA PRO A 136 -20.13 -15.93 -11.18
C PRO A 136 -20.75 -16.16 -9.80
N MET A 137 -20.46 -15.26 -8.87
CA MET A 137 -21.02 -15.27 -7.52
C MET A 137 -22.37 -14.54 -7.52
N PRO A 138 -23.38 -14.97 -6.74
CA PRO A 138 -24.63 -14.23 -6.57
C PRO A 138 -24.38 -12.82 -6.00
N ASP A 139 -25.12 -11.83 -6.48
CA ASP A 139 -24.96 -10.41 -6.10
C ASP A 139 -25.03 -10.18 -4.58
N SER A 140 -25.82 -10.97 -3.84
CA SER A 140 -25.90 -10.87 -2.37
C SER A 140 -24.61 -11.32 -1.70
N GLU A 141 -24.02 -12.42 -2.16
CA GLU A 141 -22.79 -12.97 -1.58
C GLU A 141 -21.58 -12.11 -1.94
N LEU A 142 -21.58 -11.53 -3.15
CA LEU A 142 -20.59 -10.54 -3.58
C LEU A 142 -20.63 -9.28 -2.71
N ARG A 143 -21.83 -8.80 -2.39
CA ARG A 143 -22.03 -7.65 -1.49
C ARG A 143 -21.53 -7.94 -0.09
N ASP A 144 -21.88 -9.10 0.48
CA ASP A 144 -21.42 -9.50 1.82
C ASP A 144 -19.89 -9.66 1.87
N LEU A 145 -19.26 -10.12 0.78
CA LEU A 145 -17.81 -10.15 0.65
C LEU A 145 -17.21 -8.75 0.58
N ALA A 146 -17.82 -7.85 -0.18
CA ALA A 146 -17.37 -6.47 -0.33
C ALA A 146 -17.46 -5.69 1.00
N GLU A 147 -18.54 -5.87 1.76
CA GLU A 147 -18.69 -5.24 3.08
C GLU A 147 -17.64 -5.72 4.07
N ARG A 148 -17.41 -7.05 4.15
CA ARG A 148 -16.34 -7.62 4.98
C ARG A 148 -14.96 -7.15 4.56
N THR A 149 -14.71 -7.02 3.25
CA THR A 149 -13.43 -6.54 2.71
C THR A 149 -13.20 -5.07 3.10
N LEU A 150 -14.24 -4.24 2.98
CA LEU A 150 -14.19 -2.84 3.39
C LEU A 150 -13.94 -2.73 4.91
N GLU A 151 -14.66 -3.48 5.73
CA GLU A 151 -14.45 -3.51 7.19
C GLU A 151 -13.02 -3.94 7.56
N ALA A 152 -12.48 -4.97 6.90
CA ALA A 152 -11.11 -5.44 7.11
C ALA A 152 -10.09 -4.35 6.74
N TRP A 153 -10.27 -3.67 5.61
CA TRP A 153 -9.41 -2.55 5.21
C TRP A 153 -9.40 -1.42 6.25
N GLU A 154 -10.58 -1.04 6.74
CA GLU A 154 -10.70 -0.01 7.76
C GLU A 154 -10.07 -0.43 9.09
N THR A 155 -10.26 -1.70 9.46
CA THR A 155 -9.69 -2.29 10.67
C THR A 155 -8.17 -2.32 10.61
N VAL A 156 -7.58 -2.74 9.47
CA VAL A 156 -6.12 -2.76 9.28
C VAL A 156 -5.54 -1.35 9.36
N ARG A 157 -6.15 -0.36 8.68
CA ARG A 157 -5.70 1.03 8.75
C ARG A 157 -5.79 1.60 10.17
N GLY A 158 -6.93 1.40 10.83
CA GLY A 158 -7.17 1.88 12.19
C GLY A 158 -6.25 1.21 13.22
N GLY A 159 -6.03 -0.09 13.10
CA GLY A 159 -5.10 -0.86 13.93
C GLY A 159 -3.65 -0.43 13.73
N THR A 160 -3.21 -0.28 12.48
CA THR A 160 -1.87 0.23 12.14
C THR A 160 -1.64 1.62 12.75
N ALA A 161 -2.60 2.54 12.61
CA ALA A 161 -2.52 3.87 13.21
C ALA A 161 -2.37 3.82 14.75
N LYS A 162 -3.05 2.88 15.43
CA LYS A 162 -2.92 2.68 16.88
C LYS A 162 -1.54 2.11 17.25
N LEU A 163 -1.03 1.14 16.50
CA LEU A 163 0.28 0.55 16.73
C LEU A 163 1.41 1.58 16.57
N MET A 164 1.33 2.43 15.54
CA MET A 164 2.32 3.49 15.27
C MET A 164 2.42 4.55 16.39
N LYS A 165 1.40 4.67 17.26
CA LYS A 165 1.49 5.52 18.45
C LYS A 165 2.45 4.96 19.52
N LYS A 166 2.69 3.65 19.51
CA LYS A 166 3.52 2.94 20.50
C LYS A 166 4.85 2.46 19.92
N TYR A 167 4.85 2.03 18.67
CA TYR A 167 6.02 1.50 17.97
C TYR A 167 6.48 2.49 16.91
N SER A 168 7.78 2.78 16.90
CA SER A 168 8.34 3.70 15.91
C SER A 168 8.43 3.03 14.55
N VAL A 169 7.97 3.73 13.53
CA VAL A 169 8.14 3.36 12.12
C VAL A 169 8.78 4.57 11.44
N LYS A 170 9.77 4.31 10.59
CA LYS A 170 10.47 5.34 9.82
C LYS A 170 10.13 5.19 8.35
N ALA A 171 9.91 6.31 7.68
CA ALA A 171 9.76 6.37 6.24
C ALA A 171 10.90 7.21 5.64
N CYS A 172 11.25 6.95 4.39
CA CYS A 172 12.17 7.81 3.67
C CYS A 172 11.39 8.96 3.03
N GLY A 173 11.74 10.21 3.34
CA GLY A 173 11.06 11.39 2.76
C GLY A 173 11.26 11.61 1.25
N TYR A 174 11.88 10.65 0.54
CA TYR A 174 12.16 10.73 -0.89
C TYR A 174 11.65 9.53 -1.70
N CYS A 175 11.47 8.36 -1.08
CA CYS A 175 11.04 7.13 -1.76
C CYS A 175 10.14 6.31 -0.83
N SER A 176 9.44 5.32 -1.37
CA SER A 176 8.50 4.46 -0.63
C SER A 176 9.13 3.47 0.36
N GLU A 177 10.38 3.69 0.79
CA GLU A 177 11.06 2.77 1.70
C GLU A 177 10.63 3.03 3.15
N VAL A 178 10.21 1.96 3.84
CA VAL A 178 9.72 1.99 5.21
C VAL A 178 10.54 1.03 6.09
N HIS A 179 10.80 1.45 7.32
CA HIS A 179 11.52 0.70 8.33
C HIS A 179 10.75 0.65 9.63
N VAL A 180 10.35 -0.53 10.08
CA VAL A 180 9.75 -0.70 11.40
C VAL A 180 10.87 -0.75 12.45
N GLY A 181 10.91 0.27 13.30
CA GLY A 181 11.93 0.39 14.34
C GLY A 181 12.30 1.84 14.62
N PRO A 182 13.03 2.07 15.73
CA PRO A 182 13.45 3.41 16.17
C PRO A 182 14.42 4.12 15.20
N TRP A 183 15.17 3.38 14.37
CA TRP A 183 16.13 3.94 13.42
C TRP A 183 16.10 3.17 12.12
N GLY A 184 15.95 3.87 11.00
CA GLY A 184 16.02 3.25 9.68
C GLY A 184 17.35 2.54 9.38
N HIS A 185 17.37 1.69 8.37
CA HIS A 185 18.58 0.95 7.96
C HIS A 185 19.66 1.85 7.31
N ASN A 186 20.85 1.28 7.11
CA ASN A 186 21.98 1.91 6.39
C ASN A 186 22.14 1.40 4.95
N ALA A 187 21.26 0.53 4.47
CA ALA A 187 21.31 0.11 3.08
C ALA A 187 21.13 1.29 2.12
N LYS A 188 22.01 1.36 1.12
CA LYS A 188 22.06 2.40 0.09
C LYS A 188 21.23 2.01 -1.12
N LEU A 189 19.91 2.10 -1.00
CA LEU A 189 18.96 1.67 -2.04
C LEU A 189 17.90 2.73 -2.37
N CYS A 190 18.06 3.96 -1.88
CA CYS A 190 17.19 5.07 -2.25
C CYS A 190 17.42 5.41 -3.74
N GLY A 191 16.45 5.11 -4.60
CA GLY A 191 16.49 5.39 -6.04
C GLY A 191 15.92 6.76 -6.45
N SER A 192 15.45 7.56 -5.50
CA SER A 192 14.75 8.82 -5.80
C SER A 192 15.66 9.88 -6.42
N PHE A 193 15.06 10.98 -6.89
CA PHE A 193 15.77 12.08 -7.53
C PHE A 193 16.97 12.56 -6.67
N LYS A 194 18.10 12.83 -7.36
CA LYS A 194 19.38 13.23 -6.76
C LYS A 194 19.95 12.25 -5.72
N HIS A 195 19.60 10.96 -5.73
CA HIS A 195 20.17 9.97 -4.81
C HIS A 195 21.69 9.82 -4.91
N GLN A 196 22.31 10.08 -6.08
CA GLN A 196 23.76 10.01 -6.26
C GLN A 196 24.51 10.97 -5.32
N TRP A 197 23.97 12.16 -5.09
CA TRP A 197 24.52 13.14 -4.14
C TRP A 197 24.44 12.70 -2.67
N ARG A 198 23.58 11.72 -2.38
CA ARG A 198 23.39 11.12 -1.06
C ARG A 198 23.99 9.72 -0.96
N ASP A 199 24.73 9.27 -1.98
CA ASP A 199 25.32 7.92 -2.01
C ASP A 199 24.24 6.84 -1.76
N GLY A 200 23.06 7.02 -2.36
CA GLY A 200 21.92 6.10 -2.25
C GLY A 200 21.29 6.00 -0.85
N LYS A 201 21.67 6.84 0.11
CA LYS A 201 21.16 6.80 1.50
C LYS A 201 19.76 7.37 1.62
N HIS A 202 18.98 6.82 2.54
CA HIS A 202 17.62 7.27 2.85
C HIS A 202 17.62 8.51 3.76
N GLY A 203 16.64 9.38 3.55
CA GLY A 203 16.33 10.50 4.45
C GLY A 203 15.21 10.09 5.40
N TRP A 204 15.58 9.45 6.51
CA TRP A 204 14.61 8.87 7.45
C TRP A 204 13.87 9.95 8.27
N GLN A 205 12.55 9.84 8.30
CA GLN A 205 11.63 10.60 9.14
C GLN A 205 10.67 9.66 9.87
N ASP A 206 9.91 10.17 10.83
CA ASP A 206 8.79 9.40 11.41
C ASP A 206 7.73 9.17 10.33
N ALA A 207 7.30 7.91 10.20
CA ALA A 207 6.33 7.53 9.18
C ALA A 207 4.92 8.01 9.56
N THR A 208 4.17 8.40 8.55
CA THR A 208 2.72 8.61 8.59
C THR A 208 1.98 7.31 8.23
N LEU A 209 0.69 7.23 8.56
CA LEU A 209 -0.13 6.07 8.22
C LEU A 209 -0.09 5.76 6.72
N ASP A 210 -0.11 6.79 5.88
CA ASP A 210 -0.15 6.64 4.43
C ASP A 210 1.19 6.25 3.82
N GLU A 211 2.30 6.35 4.55
CA GLU A 211 3.58 5.77 4.10
C GLU A 211 3.62 4.26 4.39
N VAL A 212 2.94 3.78 5.43
CA VAL A 212 2.90 2.35 5.81
C VAL A 212 1.76 1.60 5.10
N VAL A 213 0.60 2.25 4.96
CA VAL A 213 -0.60 1.74 4.28
C VAL A 213 -1.08 2.81 3.31
N PRO A 214 -0.40 3.01 2.17
CA PRO A 214 -0.77 4.02 1.19
C PRO A 214 -2.15 3.76 0.59
N PRO A 215 -3.05 4.76 0.56
CA PRO A 215 -4.25 4.69 -0.27
C PRO A 215 -3.87 4.89 -1.74
N ASN A 216 -4.27 3.96 -2.61
CA ASN A 216 -4.24 4.19 -4.06
C ASN A 216 -5.54 4.89 -4.48
N TYR A 217 -5.51 6.13 -4.96
CA TYR A 217 -6.73 6.86 -5.29
C TYR A 217 -7.15 6.68 -6.75
N VAL A 218 -8.38 6.22 -6.96
CA VAL A 218 -9.01 6.07 -8.27
C VAL A 218 -10.19 7.03 -8.40
N TRP A 219 -10.61 7.27 -9.64
CA TRP A 219 -11.83 8.02 -9.91
C TRP A 219 -13.08 7.23 -9.49
N HIS A 220 -14.00 7.91 -8.81
CA HIS A 220 -15.27 7.31 -8.44
C HIS A 220 -16.22 7.23 -9.64
N VAL A 221 -16.80 6.06 -9.87
CA VAL A 221 -17.75 5.79 -10.95
C VAL A 221 -19.14 5.62 -10.34
N ARG A 222 -20.08 6.52 -10.64
CA ARG A 222 -21.43 6.44 -10.06
C ARG A 222 -22.28 5.31 -10.64
N ASP A 223 -22.13 5.10 -11.94
CA ASP A 223 -22.85 4.09 -12.70
C ASP A 223 -21.86 3.38 -13.62
N PRO A 224 -21.48 2.12 -13.33
CA PRO A 224 -20.63 1.31 -14.19
C PRO A 224 -21.19 1.06 -15.58
N SER A 225 -22.52 1.16 -15.74
CA SER A 225 -23.21 1.03 -17.03
C SER A 225 -23.37 2.38 -17.74
N GLY A 226 -22.99 3.47 -17.08
CA GLY A 226 -23.07 4.82 -17.61
C GLY A 226 -21.95 5.14 -18.61
N PRO A 227 -21.94 6.36 -19.16
CA PRO A 227 -20.87 6.79 -20.06
C PRO A 227 -19.51 6.79 -19.34
N PRO A 228 -18.40 6.44 -20.03
CA PRO A 228 -17.06 6.52 -19.46
C PRO A 228 -16.70 7.93 -18.97
N LEU A 229 -15.86 7.99 -17.94
CA LEU A 229 -15.38 9.27 -17.42
C LEU A 229 -14.55 10.02 -18.48
N SER A 230 -14.98 11.23 -18.78
CA SER A 230 -14.39 12.11 -19.80
C SER A 230 -13.54 13.24 -19.19
N PHE A 231 -12.49 13.67 -19.91
CA PHE A 231 -11.58 14.71 -19.42
C PHE A 231 -12.26 16.08 -19.13
N PRO A 232 -13.21 16.59 -19.96
CA PRO A 232 -13.84 17.89 -19.70
C PRO A 232 -14.57 17.97 -18.36
N LEU A 233 -15.10 16.84 -17.88
CA LEU A 233 -15.86 16.76 -16.64
C LEU A 233 -15.01 16.34 -15.44
N LYS A 234 -13.67 16.30 -15.58
CA LYS A 234 -12.74 15.88 -14.51
C LYS A 234 -12.94 16.63 -13.20
N SER A 235 -13.31 17.91 -13.26
CA SER A 235 -13.58 18.75 -12.08
C SER A 235 -14.85 18.37 -11.33
N TYR A 236 -15.76 17.59 -11.92
CA TYR A 236 -17.01 17.12 -11.33
C TYR A 236 -16.85 15.76 -10.64
N TYR A 237 -15.87 14.96 -11.06
CA TYR A 237 -15.65 13.63 -10.52
C TYR A 237 -14.96 13.67 -9.15
N GLY A 238 -15.37 12.75 -8.29
CA GLY A 238 -14.70 12.45 -7.02
C GLY A 238 -13.62 11.39 -7.17
N LYS A 239 -12.84 11.21 -6.10
CA LYS A 239 -11.87 10.13 -5.98
C LYS A 239 -12.06 9.36 -4.68
N ALA A 240 -11.76 8.08 -4.70
CA ALA A 240 -11.77 7.22 -3.52
C ALA A 240 -10.57 6.27 -3.54
N PRO A 241 -10.15 5.73 -2.38
CA PRO A 241 -9.18 4.65 -2.38
C PRO A 241 -9.68 3.46 -3.20
N ALA A 242 -8.80 2.81 -3.97
CA ALA A 242 -9.12 1.72 -4.90
C ALA A 242 -9.87 0.58 -4.21
N VAL A 243 -9.44 0.21 -3.00
CA VAL A 243 -10.13 -0.80 -2.19
C VAL A 243 -11.58 -0.42 -1.90
N VAL A 244 -11.81 0.86 -1.59
CA VAL A 244 -13.15 1.38 -1.26
C VAL A 244 -14.02 1.38 -2.51
N GLU A 245 -13.49 1.91 -3.62
CA GLU A 245 -14.20 1.91 -4.91
C GLU A 245 -14.54 0.49 -5.33
N LEU A 246 -13.61 -0.46 -5.21
CA LEU A 246 -13.82 -1.87 -5.54
C LEU A 246 -14.99 -2.47 -4.75
N CYS A 247 -15.03 -2.23 -3.43
CA CYS A 247 -16.10 -2.75 -2.59
C CYS A 247 -17.44 -2.08 -2.90
N VAL A 248 -17.44 -0.78 -3.17
CA VAL A 248 -18.67 -0.03 -3.50
C VAL A 248 -19.23 -0.46 -4.85
N GLN A 249 -18.39 -0.68 -5.86
CA GLN A 249 -18.83 -1.24 -7.15
C GLN A 249 -19.37 -2.67 -7.02
N ALA A 250 -18.93 -3.41 -6.02
CA ALA A 250 -19.48 -4.72 -5.65
C ALA A 250 -20.74 -4.64 -4.76
N GLY A 251 -21.26 -3.44 -4.49
CA GLY A 251 -22.52 -3.22 -3.78
C GLY A 251 -22.39 -2.89 -2.29
N ALA A 252 -21.18 -2.74 -1.75
CA ALA A 252 -20.99 -2.35 -0.36
C ALA A 252 -21.49 -0.93 -0.08
N MET A 253 -22.05 -0.72 1.11
CA MET A 253 -22.51 0.59 1.54
C MET A 253 -21.34 1.58 1.72
N ILE A 254 -21.49 2.78 1.16
CA ILE A 254 -20.48 3.84 1.27
C ILE A 254 -20.49 4.42 2.69
N SER A 255 -19.38 4.25 3.41
CA SER A 255 -19.15 4.90 4.71
C SER A 255 -19.13 6.42 4.61
N ASP A 256 -19.66 7.13 5.60
CA ASP A 256 -19.77 8.60 5.61
C ASP A 256 -18.43 9.32 5.44
N LYS A 257 -17.33 8.67 5.83
CA LYS A 257 -15.98 9.22 5.67
C LYS A 257 -15.51 9.32 4.21
N TYR A 258 -16.08 8.52 3.31
CA TYR A 258 -15.69 8.49 1.89
C TYR A 258 -16.64 9.28 0.99
N LYS A 259 -17.90 9.51 1.41
CA LYS A 259 -18.91 10.24 0.64
C LYS A 259 -18.41 11.62 0.14
N PRO A 260 -17.75 12.46 0.96
CA PRO A 260 -17.25 13.75 0.48
C PRO A 260 -16.14 13.62 -0.57
N MET A 261 -15.32 12.56 -0.49
CA MET A 261 -14.23 12.33 -1.44
C MET A 261 -14.78 11.88 -2.81
N MET A 262 -15.85 11.09 -2.79
CA MET A 262 -16.59 10.62 -3.97
C MET A 262 -17.46 11.70 -4.61
N ARG A 263 -17.61 12.88 -3.96
CA ARG A 263 -18.37 14.03 -4.48
C ARG A 263 -19.80 13.67 -4.88
N LEU A 264 -20.49 12.88 -4.06
CA LEU A 264 -21.86 12.43 -4.35
C LEU A 264 -22.89 13.58 -4.39
N ASP A 265 -22.55 14.73 -3.83
CA ASP A 265 -23.32 15.96 -3.75
C ASP A 265 -23.24 16.84 -5.00
N ILE A 266 -22.33 16.55 -5.93
CA ILE A 266 -22.15 17.32 -7.17
C ILE A 266 -23.02 16.73 -8.29
N VAL A 267 -23.79 17.54 -9.02
CA VAL A 267 -24.49 17.06 -10.22
C VAL A 267 -23.50 17.00 -11.39
N ILE A 268 -23.42 15.87 -12.07
CA ILE A 268 -22.57 15.71 -13.27
C ILE A 268 -23.39 16.21 -14.47
N PRO A 269 -22.88 17.16 -15.26
CA PRO A 269 -23.57 17.65 -16.47
C PRO A 269 -23.88 16.50 -17.42
N ASP A 270 -25.07 16.53 -18.02
CA ASP A 270 -25.45 15.57 -19.07
C ASP A 270 -24.68 15.83 -20.38
N CYS A 271 -24.91 15.02 -21.41
CA CYS A 271 -24.17 15.13 -22.67
C CYS A 271 -24.37 16.47 -23.41
N GLU A 272 -25.51 17.15 -23.22
CA GLU A 272 -25.76 18.47 -23.82
C GLU A 272 -25.13 19.58 -22.98
N GLU A 273 -25.29 19.51 -21.66
CA GLU A 273 -24.69 20.46 -20.72
C GLU A 273 -23.16 20.38 -20.72
N ALA A 274 -22.59 19.18 -20.86
CA ALA A 274 -21.14 18.97 -20.89
C ALA A 274 -20.45 19.75 -22.02
N LYS A 275 -21.15 20.03 -23.14
CA LYS A 275 -20.64 20.86 -24.23
C LYS A 275 -20.51 22.34 -23.85
N LEU A 276 -21.27 22.79 -22.85
CA LEU A 276 -21.29 24.18 -22.38
C LEU A 276 -20.22 24.48 -21.32
N VAL A 277 -19.60 23.44 -20.75
CA VAL A 277 -18.59 23.55 -19.68
C VAL A 277 -17.18 23.13 -20.15
N ALA A 278 -17.06 22.65 -21.40
CA ALA A 278 -15.81 22.14 -21.99
C ALA A 278 -14.94 23.23 -22.63
#